data_AF-A0A2S8GCB7-F1
#
_entry.id   AF-A0A2S8GCB7-F1
#
_cell.length_a   1.000
_cell.length_b   1.000
_cell.length_c   1.000
_cell.angle_alpha   90.00
_cell.angle_beta   90.00
_cell.angle_gamma   90.00
#
_symmetry.space_group_name_H-M   'P 1'
#
loop_
_entity.id
_entity.type
_entity.pdbx_description
1 polymer ?
#
loop_
_entity_poly.entity_id
_entity_poly.type
_entity_poly.pdbx_seq_one_letter_code
_entity_poly.pdbx_strand_id
1 'polypeptide(L)'
;MRTEEWIDWIEHVTTRPSMWIQPGTYDNVVAFLAGYDLALQGAFLAGFDEWLAMRYRRAHNMAWSGMIRREVIPNVDEAELSDGQQSELLLALRQLLVEFMQHRKEVGLRSIYHEYEKWLKRRRNAAPLPDRYQRPGA
;
A
#
# COMPACT_ATOMS: atom_id res chain seq x y z
N MET A 1 16.99 1.26 12.46
CA MET A 1 17.37 1.53 11.06
C MET A 1 16.91 2.94 10.72
N ARG A 2 17.73 3.73 10.02
CA ARG A 2 17.37 5.09 9.64
C ARG A 2 16.44 5.07 8.42
N THR A 3 15.53 6.04 8.29
CA THR A 3 14.61 6.13 7.15
C THR A 3 15.33 6.10 5.80
N GLU A 4 16.52 6.69 5.72
CA GLU A 4 17.34 6.72 4.49
C GLU A 4 17.79 5.32 4.07
N GLU A 5 18.18 4.47 5.03
CA GLU A 5 18.56 3.07 4.76
C GLU A 5 17.37 2.26 4.22
N TRP A 6 16.14 2.55 4.69
CA TRP A 6 14.92 1.94 4.14
C TRP A 6 14.60 2.42 2.72
N ILE A 7 14.74 3.71 2.44
CA ILE A 7 14.50 4.28 1.11
C ILE A 7 15.46 3.66 0.10
N ASP A 8 16.75 3.65 0.41
CA ASP A 8 17.77 3.05 -0.46
C ASP A 8 17.45 1.57 -0.71
N TRP A 9 17.10 0.82 0.34
CA TRP A 9 16.75 -0.59 0.23
C TRP A 9 15.51 -0.84 -0.66
N ILE A 10 14.45 -0.04 -0.48
CA ILE A 10 13.24 -0.09 -1.33
C ILE A 10 13.63 0.10 -2.80
N GLU A 11 14.46 1.10 -3.11
CA GLU A 11 14.89 1.37 -4.47
C GLU A 11 15.63 0.18 -5.10
N HIS A 12 16.53 -0.46 -4.35
CA HIS A 12 17.28 -1.62 -4.83
C HIS A 12 16.39 -2.84 -5.10
N VAL A 13 15.45 -3.14 -4.19
CA VAL A 13 14.57 -4.32 -4.31
C VAL A 13 13.55 -4.14 -5.42
N THR A 14 13.03 -2.92 -5.62
CA THR A 14 11.97 -2.66 -6.60
C THR A 14 12.48 -2.36 -8.01
N THR A 15 13.72 -1.88 -8.17
CA THR A 15 14.28 -1.57 -9.50
C THR A 15 14.73 -2.82 -10.26
N ARG A 16 15.19 -3.85 -9.55
CA ARG A 16 15.65 -5.12 -10.14
C ARG A 16 15.17 -6.31 -9.30
N PRO A 17 13.85 -6.50 -9.18
CA PRO A 17 13.27 -7.48 -8.26
C PRO A 17 13.77 -8.91 -8.51
N SER A 18 13.99 -9.26 -9.78
CA SER A 18 14.53 -10.56 -10.19
C SER A 18 15.93 -10.90 -9.63
N MET A 19 16.69 -9.92 -9.14
CA MET A 19 17.96 -10.20 -8.44
C MET A 19 17.76 -10.65 -6.99
N TRP A 20 16.58 -10.38 -6.42
CA TRP A 20 16.24 -10.66 -5.02
C TRP A 20 15.23 -11.80 -4.90
N ILE A 21 14.25 -11.86 -5.82
CA ILE A 21 13.17 -12.84 -5.82
C ILE A 21 12.79 -13.26 -7.24
N GLN A 22 12.53 -14.55 -7.43
CA GLN A 22 12.19 -15.12 -8.74
C GLN A 22 10.82 -15.84 -8.69
N PRO A 23 9.90 -15.54 -9.64
CA PRO A 23 9.96 -14.44 -10.60
C PRO A 23 9.83 -13.07 -9.91
N GLY A 24 10.38 -12.01 -10.51
CA GLY A 24 10.30 -10.63 -10.01
C GLY A 24 8.94 -9.96 -10.21
N THR A 25 7.84 -10.67 -9.97
CA THR A 25 6.47 -10.17 -10.13
C THR A 25 6.05 -9.30 -8.95
N TYR A 26 5.02 -8.47 -9.16
CA TYR A 26 4.43 -7.63 -8.13
C TYR A 26 4.04 -8.42 -6.87
N ASP A 27 3.31 -9.54 -7.04
CA ASP A 27 2.83 -10.33 -5.90
C ASP A 27 4.00 -10.95 -5.11
N ASN A 28 5.08 -11.37 -5.78
CA ASN A 28 6.28 -11.88 -5.10
C ASN A 28 7.04 -10.78 -4.37
N VAL A 29 7.20 -9.60 -4.97
CA VAL A 29 7.83 -8.45 -4.31
C VAL A 29 7.01 -8.02 -3.09
N VAL A 30 5.68 -7.99 -3.21
CA VAL A 30 4.77 -7.72 -2.08
C VAL A 30 4.99 -8.73 -0.95
N ALA A 31 5.02 -10.03 -1.26
CA ALA A 31 5.26 -11.07 -0.26
C ALA A 31 6.63 -10.92 0.41
N PHE A 32 7.67 -10.59 -0.37
CA PHE A 32 9.01 -10.35 0.14
C PHE A 32 9.07 -9.16 1.11
N LEU A 33 8.45 -8.03 0.75
CA LEU A 33 8.37 -6.84 1.60
C LEU A 33 7.56 -7.10 2.88
N ALA A 34 6.46 -7.85 2.78
CA ALA A 34 5.67 -8.25 3.93
C ALA A 34 6.46 -9.17 4.89
N GLY A 35 7.24 -10.11 4.34
CA GLY A 35 8.14 -10.96 5.13
C GLY A 35 9.25 -10.16 5.82
N TYR A 36 9.81 -9.15 5.13
CA TYR A 36 10.78 -8.23 5.71
C TYR A 36 10.19 -7.41 6.86
N ASP A 37 9.00 -6.86 6.67
CA ASP A 37 8.27 -6.13 7.72
C ASP A 37 7.99 -7.01 8.93
N LEU A 38 7.55 -8.26 8.70
CA LEU A 38 7.32 -9.24 9.76
C LEU A 38 8.61 -9.53 10.55
N ALA A 39 9.75 -9.69 9.87
CA ALA A 39 11.05 -9.87 10.53
C ALA A 39 11.45 -8.65 11.39
N LEU A 40 10.95 -7.47 11.06
CA LEU A 40 11.11 -6.23 11.81
C LEU A 40 9.94 -5.95 12.78
N GLN A 41 9.13 -6.95 13.12
CA GLN A 41 7.98 -6.82 14.03
C GLN A 41 6.96 -5.76 13.59
N GLY A 42 6.77 -5.59 12.29
CA GLY A 42 5.83 -4.62 11.72
C GLY A 42 6.34 -3.18 11.68
N ALA A 43 7.60 -2.93 12.07
CA ALA A 43 8.11 -1.57 12.22
C ALA A 43 8.34 -0.85 10.87
N PHE A 44 8.52 -1.58 9.77
CA PHE A 44 8.82 -1.02 8.46
C PHE A 44 7.56 -0.43 7.81
N LEU A 45 6.46 -1.18 7.79
CA LEU A 45 5.18 -0.76 7.20
C LEU A 45 4.19 -0.18 8.21
N ALA A 46 4.55 -0.04 9.50
CA ALA A 46 3.70 0.60 10.51
C ALA A 46 3.15 1.96 10.03
N GLY A 47 1.82 2.07 9.88
CA GLY A 47 1.12 3.28 9.42
C GLY A 47 0.92 3.37 7.90
N PHE A 48 1.42 2.42 7.12
CA PHE A 48 1.37 2.48 5.65
C PHE A 48 -0.05 2.24 5.12
N ASP A 49 -0.75 1.24 5.65
CA ASP A 49 -2.15 0.95 5.30
C ASP A 49 -3.05 2.16 5.58
N GLU A 50 -2.89 2.79 6.75
CA GLU A 50 -3.64 3.98 7.16
C GLU A 50 -3.35 5.18 6.26
N TRP A 51 -2.07 5.39 5.94
CA TRP A 51 -1.64 6.45 5.03
C TRP A 51 -2.23 6.26 3.63
N LEU A 52 -2.17 5.05 3.08
CA LEU A 52 -2.79 4.71 1.78
C LEU A 52 -4.31 4.85 1.81
N ALA A 53 -4.97 4.40 2.87
CA ALA A 53 -6.42 4.50 3.02
C ALA A 53 -6.91 5.95 2.99
N MET A 54 -6.17 6.86 3.65
CA MET A 54 -6.45 8.30 3.57
C MET A 54 -6.19 8.84 2.15
N ARG A 55 -5.06 8.48 1.54
CA ARG A 55 -4.67 8.93 0.19
C ARG A 55 -5.70 8.56 -0.86
N TYR A 56 -6.12 7.30 -0.90
CA TYR A 56 -7.11 6.80 -1.86
C TYR A 56 -8.56 7.00 -1.41
N ARG A 57 -8.77 7.62 -0.24
CA ARG A 57 -10.09 7.82 0.38
C ARG A 57 -10.91 6.52 0.49
N ARG A 58 -10.25 5.38 0.69
CA ARG A 58 -10.88 4.04 0.77
C ARG A 58 -10.59 3.43 2.13
N ALA A 59 -11.64 2.91 2.79
CA ALA A 59 -11.49 2.25 4.09
C ALA A 59 -11.82 0.76 3.94
N HIS A 60 -10.98 -0.04 4.59
CA HIS A 60 -11.17 -1.37 5.14
C HIS A 60 -11.94 -2.45 4.37
N ASN A 61 -11.12 -3.37 3.84
CA ASN A 61 -11.25 -4.83 3.72
C ASN A 61 -10.21 -5.39 2.73
N MET A 62 -9.37 -4.51 2.15
CA MET A 62 -8.31 -4.84 1.20
C MET A 62 -6.97 -4.41 1.79
N ALA A 63 -5.97 -5.30 1.75
CA ALA A 63 -4.60 -4.99 2.15
C ALA A 63 -3.99 -3.90 1.25
N TRP A 64 -2.96 -3.18 1.73
CA TRP A 64 -2.24 -2.15 0.95
C TRP A 64 -1.90 -2.59 -0.47
N SER A 65 -1.43 -3.84 -0.65
CA SER A 65 -1.05 -4.36 -1.97
C SER A 65 -2.22 -4.41 -2.95
N GLY A 66 -3.41 -4.76 -2.47
CA GLY A 66 -4.64 -4.73 -3.25
C GLY A 66 -5.12 -3.31 -3.54
N MET A 67 -4.94 -2.38 -2.58
CA MET A 67 -5.27 -0.96 -2.79
C MET A 67 -4.44 -0.36 -3.91
N ILE A 68 -3.12 -0.59 -3.90
CA ILE A 68 -2.20 -0.13 -4.96
C ILE A 68 -2.61 -0.77 -6.29
N ARG A 69 -2.82 -2.09 -6.35
CA ARG A 69 -3.18 -2.79 -7.57
C ARG A 69 -4.44 -2.23 -8.22
N ARG A 70 -5.48 -2.00 -7.42
CA ARG A 70 -6.77 -1.49 -7.87
C ARG A 70 -6.71 -0.02 -8.31
N GLU A 71 -5.83 0.77 -7.72
CA GLU A 71 -5.66 2.17 -8.11
C GLU A 71 -4.86 2.31 -9.40
N VAL A 72 -3.78 1.55 -9.54
CA VAL A 72 -2.88 1.62 -10.69
C VAL A 72 -3.52 0.98 -11.93
N ILE A 73 -4.16 -0.17 -11.76
CA ILE A 73 -4.78 -0.89 -12.89
C ILE A 73 -6.29 -1.04 -12.64
N PRO A 74 -7.09 -0.02 -12.97
CA PRO A 74 -8.53 -0.10 -12.84
C PRO A 74 -9.10 -1.12 -13.83
N ASN A 75 -9.98 -2.01 -13.36
CA ASN A 75 -10.75 -2.98 -14.18
C ASN A 75 -9.96 -4.17 -14.75
N VAL A 76 -8.99 -4.71 -14.02
CA VAL A 76 -8.40 -6.02 -14.35
C VAL A 76 -9.29 -7.11 -13.77
N ASP A 77 -9.95 -7.88 -14.65
CA ASP A 77 -10.37 -9.25 -14.31
C ASP A 77 -9.14 -10.02 -13.81
N GLU A 78 -9.27 -10.93 -12.85
CA GLU A 78 -8.20 -11.67 -12.14
C GLU A 78 -7.18 -12.45 -13.02
N ALA A 79 -7.15 -12.20 -14.32
CA ALA A 79 -6.15 -12.65 -15.28
C ALA A 79 -4.72 -12.25 -14.88
N GLU A 80 -3.77 -13.03 -15.41
CA GLU A 80 -2.34 -12.79 -15.30
C GLU A 80 -1.99 -11.38 -15.79
N LEU A 81 -1.28 -10.63 -14.95
CA LEU A 81 -0.79 -9.30 -15.30
C LEU A 81 0.25 -9.43 -16.41
N SER A 82 0.11 -8.64 -17.47
CA SER A 82 1.15 -8.49 -18.49
C SER A 82 2.44 -7.91 -17.88
N ASP A 83 3.59 -8.14 -18.53
CA ASP A 83 4.88 -7.58 -18.09
C ASP A 83 4.85 -6.05 -17.94
N GLY A 84 4.08 -5.37 -18.79
CA GLY A 84 3.86 -3.93 -18.71
C GLY A 84 3.12 -3.53 -17.43
N GLN A 85 2.05 -4.24 -17.09
CA GLN A 85 1.28 -4.05 -15.85
C GLN A 85 2.10 -4.40 -14.59
N GLN A 86 2.89 -5.48 -14.64
CA GLN A 86 3.83 -5.82 -13.56
C GLN A 86 4.81 -4.67 -13.31
N SER A 87 5.39 -4.12 -14.38
CA SER A 87 6.34 -3.01 -14.31
C SER A 87 5.70 -1.74 -13.75
N GLU A 88 4.47 -1.42 -14.17
CA GLU A 88 3.72 -0.26 -13.69
C GLU A 88 3.39 -0.37 -12.19
N LEU A 89 2.98 -1.55 -11.74
CA LEU A 89 2.72 -1.80 -10.32
C LEU A 89 3.97 -1.71 -9.46
N LEU A 90 5.09 -2.26 -9.92
CA LEU A 90 6.37 -2.17 -9.22
C LEU A 90 6.86 -0.72 -9.12
N LEU A 91 6.68 0.06 -10.17
CA LEU A 91 6.98 1.48 -10.18
C LEU A 91 6.12 2.24 -9.15
N ALA A 92 4.81 2.00 -9.15
CA ALA A 92 3.89 2.62 -8.21
C ALA A 92 4.18 2.22 -6.76
N LEU A 93 4.46 0.92 -6.51
CA LEU A 93 4.85 0.40 -5.20
C LEU A 93 6.09 1.13 -4.67
N ARG A 94 7.14 1.24 -5.49
CA ARG A 94 8.36 1.98 -5.14
C ARG A 94 8.05 3.42 -4.76
N GLN A 95 7.33 4.15 -5.62
CA GLN A 95 7.01 5.56 -5.38
C GLN A 95 6.24 5.76 -4.08
N LEU A 96 5.22 4.93 -3.83
CA LEU A 96 4.38 5.03 -2.63
C LEU A 96 5.14 4.70 -1.36
N LEU A 97 6.01 3.68 -1.38
CA LEU A 97 6.84 3.34 -0.23
C LEU A 97 7.86 4.45 0.08
N VAL A 98 8.53 5.01 -0.94
CA VAL A 98 9.46 6.12 -0.75
C VAL A 98 8.75 7.35 -0.21
N GLU A 99 7.61 7.73 -0.82
CA GLU A 99 6.81 8.87 -0.38
C GLU A 99 6.31 8.67 1.07
N PHE A 100 5.83 7.47 1.41
CA PHE A 100 5.43 7.13 2.76
C PHE A 100 6.58 7.27 3.76
N MET A 101 7.78 6.77 3.43
CA MET A 101 8.95 6.86 4.30
C MET A 101 9.34 8.31 4.57
N GLN A 102 9.31 9.15 3.53
CA GLN A 102 9.56 10.58 3.64
C GLN A 102 8.50 11.27 4.52
N HIS A 103 7.22 10.99 4.26
CA HIS A 103 6.12 11.54 5.05
C HIS A 103 6.21 11.11 6.53
N ARG A 104 6.47 9.83 6.79
CA ARG A 104 6.67 9.30 8.14
C ARG A 104 7.84 9.96 8.86
N LYS A 105 8.94 10.26 8.16
CA LYS A 105 10.09 11.00 8.71
C LYS A 105 9.72 12.44 9.08
N GLU A 106 8.89 13.08 8.25
CA GLU A 106 8.47 14.47 8.45
C GLU A 106 7.48 14.62 9.61
N VAL A 107 6.38 13.85 9.61
CA VAL A 107 5.27 14.06 10.56
C VAL A 107 5.29 13.12 11.76
N GLY A 108 6.03 12.02 11.66
CA GLY A 108 6.07 10.97 12.67
C GLY A 108 4.85 10.05 12.66
N LEU A 109 5.05 8.81 13.12
CA LEU A 109 4.04 7.75 13.09
C LEU A 109 2.77 8.08 13.90
N ARG A 110 2.93 8.75 15.05
CA ARG A 110 1.79 9.15 15.90
C ARG A 110 0.83 10.09 15.14
N SER A 111 1.36 10.99 14.33
CA SER A 111 0.56 11.94 13.54
C SER A 111 -0.24 11.22 12.46
N ILE A 112 0.36 10.22 11.80
CA ILE A 112 -0.32 9.40 10.78
C ILE A 112 -1.55 8.71 11.40
N TYR A 113 -1.38 8.02 12.53
CA TYR A 113 -2.50 7.37 13.20
C TYR A 113 -3.56 8.35 13.70
N HIS A 114 -3.15 9.50 14.24
CA HIS A 114 -4.08 10.53 14.71
C HIS A 114 -4.94 11.11 13.57
N GLU A 115 -4.33 11.40 12.43
CA GLU A 115 -5.08 11.88 11.25
C GLU A 115 -5.96 10.79 10.66
N TYR A 116 -5.52 9.54 10.67
CA TYR A 116 -6.33 8.40 10.26
C TYR A 116 -7.57 8.23 11.14
N GLU A 117 -7.44 8.31 12.47
CA GLU A 117 -8.58 8.26 13.39
C GLU A 117 -9.57 9.40 13.15
N LYS A 118 -9.07 10.63 12.94
CA LYS A 118 -9.93 11.77 12.59
C LYS A 118 -10.67 11.53 11.28
N TRP A 119 -9.98 11.01 10.27
CA TRP A 119 -10.57 10.70 8.99
C TRP A 119 -11.66 9.62 9.09
N LEU A 120 -11.44 8.56 9.89
CA LEU A 120 -12.45 7.54 10.19
C LEU A 120 -13.67 8.14 10.89
N LYS A 121 -13.47 9.00 11.90
CA LYS A 121 -14.56 9.68 12.62
C LYS A 121 -15.39 10.56 11.68
N ARG A 122 -14.75 11.34 10.82
CA ARG A 122 -15.44 12.18 9.82
C ARG A 122 -16.27 11.35 8.86
N ARG A 123 -15.74 10.21 8.37
CA ARG A 123 -16.45 9.31 7.47
C ARG A 123 -17.64 8.62 8.13
N ARG A 124 -17.49 8.16 9.38
CA ARG A 124 -18.60 7.56 10.13
C ARG A 124 -19.73 8.55 10.38
N ASN A 125 -19.40 9.81 10.59
CA ASN A 125 -20.36 10.87 10.85
C ASN A 125 -20.96 11.47 9.56
N ALA A 126 -20.38 11.19 8.39
CA ALA A 126 -21.00 11.48 7.11
C ALA A 126 -22.14 10.47 6.88
N ALA A 127 -23.31 10.95 6.44
CA ALA A 127 -24.51 10.14 6.21
C ALA A 127 -24.19 8.85 5.43
N PRO A 128 -24.93 7.74 5.67
CA PRO A 128 -24.66 6.46 5.01
C PRO A 128 -24.65 6.61 3.49
N LEU A 129 -23.74 5.87 2.84
CA LEU A 129 -23.67 5.81 1.38
C LEU A 129 -25.06 5.45 0.83
N PRO A 130 -25.55 6.13 -0.23
CA PRO A 130 -26.85 5.83 -0.79
C PRO A 130 -26.95 4.36 -1.21
N ASP A 131 -28.17 3.84 -1.06
CA ASP A 131 -28.62 2.43 -1.10
C ASP A 131 -28.09 1.56 -2.27
N ARG A 132 -27.55 2.17 -3.32
CA ARG A 132 -26.97 1.51 -4.51
C ARG A 132 -25.72 0.64 -4.26
N TYR A 133 -25.26 0.49 -3.03
CA TYR A 133 -24.16 -0.39 -2.63
C TYR A 133 -24.54 -1.44 -1.57
N GLN A 134 -25.79 -1.50 -1.13
CA GLN A 134 -26.28 -2.68 -0.41
C GLN A 134 -26.53 -3.77 -1.45
N ARG A 135 -25.80 -4.89 -1.33
CA ARG A 135 -26.02 -6.06 -2.19
C ARG A 135 -27.50 -6.45 -2.11
N PRO A 136 -28.15 -6.80 -3.24
CA PRO A 136 -29.46 -7.42 -3.18
C PRO A 136 -29.33 -8.75 -2.40
N GLY A 137 -30.21 -8.91 -1.41
CA GLY A 137 -30.68 -10.17 -0.79
C GLY A 137 -29.73 -11.36 -0.69
N ALA A 138 -29.39 -11.71 0.54
CA ALA A 138 -29.17 -13.12 0.91
C ALA A 138 -30.48 -13.91 0.80
#